data_AF-T2PJ71-F1
#
_entry.id   AF-T2PJ71-F1
#
_cell.length_a   1.000
_cell.length_b   1.000
_cell.length_c   1.000
_cell.angle_alpha   90.00
_cell.angle_beta   90.00
_cell.angle_gamma   90.00
#
_symmetry.space_group_name_H-M   'P 1'
#
loop_
_entity.id
_entity.type
_entity.pdbx_description
1 polymer ?
#
loop_
_entity_poly.entity_id
_entity_poly.type
_entity_poly.pdbx_seq_one_letter_code
_entity_poly.pdbx_strand_id
1 'polypeptide(L)' 'MPATSANLGSGFDVAGIALDYADSLVFTLDDSLDDSQDDSQDVRVIIHGEGEDTLPKDETHLVV' A
#
# COMPACT_ATOMS: atom_id res chain seq x y z
N MET A 1 0.10 6.68 -5.37
CA MET A 1 -0.09 7.65 -4.28
C MET A 1 1.20 8.43 -4.08
N PRO A 2 1.19 9.77 -4.01
CA PRO A 2 2.41 10.54 -3.76
C PRO A 2 2.85 10.43 -2.29
N ALA A 3 4.15 10.38 -2.06
CA ALA A 3 4.74 10.51 -0.74
C ALA A 3 4.41 11.90 -0.16
N THR A 4 4.12 11.94 1.13
CA THR A 4 3.81 13.19 1.83
C THR A 4 4.70 13.38 3.05
N SER A 5 4.98 14.63 3.39
CA SER A 5 5.53 15.00 4.69
C SER A 5 4.47 15.80 5.44
N ALA A 6 4.27 15.47 6.72
CA ALA A 6 3.33 16.15 7.61
C ALA A 6 4.08 16.83 8.77
N ASN A 7 3.36 17.60 9.59
CA ASN A 7 3.88 18.26 10.79
C ASN A 7 5.04 19.21 10.51
N LEU A 8 4.88 20.01 9.46
CA LEU A 8 5.92 20.93 9.01
C LEU A 8 6.08 22.10 9.97
N GLY A 9 7.11 22.03 10.81
CA GLY A 9 7.45 23.07 11.78
C GLY A 9 6.32 23.29 12.80
N SER A 10 5.83 24.53 12.89
CA SER A 10 4.69 24.86 13.78
C SER A 10 3.34 24.36 13.26
N GLY A 11 3.27 23.83 12.03
CA GLY A 11 2.05 23.32 11.40
C GLY A 11 1.70 21.89 11.84
N PHE A 12 1.81 21.60 13.14
CA PHE A 12 1.43 20.31 13.70
C PHE A 12 -0.05 20.01 13.41
N ASP A 13 -0.32 18.80 12.91
CA ASP A 13 -1.64 18.28 12.51
C ASP A 13 -2.39 19.09 11.43
N VAL A 14 -1.73 20.03 10.74
CA VAL A 14 -2.40 20.89 9.73
C VAL A 14 -1.61 21.03 8.44
N ALA A 15 -0.28 21.15 8.50
CA ALA A 15 0.53 21.39 7.32
C ALA A 15 1.13 20.08 6.78
N GLY A 16 0.91 19.82 5.49
CA GLY A 16 1.58 18.76 4.75
C GLY A 16 1.97 19.19 3.34
N ILE A 17 3.00 18.54 2.78
CA ILE A 17 3.48 18.74 1.41
C ILE A 17 3.54 17.40 0.70
N ALA A 18 3.03 17.34 -0.52
CA ALA A 18 3.21 16.21 -1.43
C ALA A 18 4.56 16.33 -2.14
N LEU A 19 5.26 15.21 -2.24
CA LEU A 19 6.56 15.09 -2.91
C LEU A 19 6.37 14.47 -4.29
N ASP A 20 7.29 14.76 -5.20
CA ASP A 20 7.34 14.16 -6.54
C ASP A 20 7.98 12.76 -6.48
N TYR A 21 7.42 11.91 -5.62
CA TYR A 21 7.77 10.50 -5.44
C TYR A 21 6.48 9.75 -5.15
N ALA A 22 6.18 8.66 -5.84
CA ALA A 22 4.85 8.07 -5.78
C ALA A 22 4.82 6.56 -6.03
N ASP A 23 3.90 5.89 -5.32
CA ASP A 23 3.55 4.50 -5.56
C ASP A 23 2.59 4.39 -6.75
N SER A 24 2.78 3.36 -7.58
CA SER A 24 1.85 2.99 -8.65
C SER A 24 1.21 1.65 -8.33
N LEU A 25 -0.12 1.60 -8.42
CA LEU A 25 -0.92 0.46 -8.00
C LEU A 25 -1.75 -0.07 -9.15
N VAL A 26 -1.72 -1.38 -9.34
CA VAL A 26 -2.51 -2.09 -10.37
C VAL A 26 -3.25 -3.23 -9.69
N PHE A 27 -4.56 -3.29 -9.89
CA PHE A 27 -5.42 -4.34 -9.35
C PHE A 27 -5.95 -5.21 -10.49
N THR A 28 -5.95 -6.52 -10.29
CA THR A 28 -6.50 -7.50 -11.23
C THR A 28 -7.31 -8.51 -10.44
N LEU A 29 -8.54 -8.77 -10.89
CA LEU A 29 -9.36 -9.85 -10.32
C LEU A 29 -8.78 -11.19 -10.76
N ASP A 30 -8.63 -12.13 -9.83
CA ASP A 30 -8.17 -13.47 -10.12
C ASP A 30 -9.38 -14.41 -10.16
N ASP A 31 -9.86 -14.70 -11.36
CA ASP A 31 -11.03 -15.56 -11.60
C ASP A 31 -10.77 -17.05 -11.22
N SER A 32 -9.55 -17.39 -10.79
CA SER A 32 -9.16 -18.75 -10.40
C SER A 32 -9.20 -19.01 -8.89
N LEU A 33 -9.46 -17.97 -8.08
CA LEU A 33 -9.69 -18.12 -6.65
C LEU A 33 -11.13 -18.62 -6.45
N ASP A 34 -11.27 -19.91 -6.13
CA ASP A 34 -12.56 -20.58 -5.95
C ASP A 34 -13.20 -20.09 -4.63
N ASP A 35 -14.47 -19.69 -4.66
CA ASP A 35 -15.27 -19.22 -3.50
C ASP A 35 -15.44 -20.28 -2.39
N SER A 36 -14.86 -21.47 -2.60
CA SER A 36 -14.91 -22.60 -1.68
C SER A 36 -13.56 -22.85 -1.04
N GLN A 37 -13.46 -22.41 0.23
CA GLN A 37 -12.70 -23.05 1.31
C GLN A 37 -11.25 -22.56 1.51
N ASP A 38 -11.09 -21.34 2.03
CA ASP A 38 -10.42 -21.00 3.31
C ASP A 38 -10.25 -19.46 3.37
N ASP A 39 -10.95 -18.79 4.29
CA ASP A 39 -11.08 -17.32 4.48
C ASP A 39 -9.75 -16.55 4.68
N SER A 40 -8.59 -17.18 4.43
CA SER A 40 -7.29 -16.69 4.91
C SER A 40 -6.39 -16.07 3.83
N GLN A 41 -6.62 -16.28 2.52
CA GLN A 41 -5.71 -15.75 1.47
C GLN A 41 -6.38 -15.43 0.11
N ASP A 42 -7.37 -14.53 0.09
CA ASP A 42 -8.01 -14.09 -1.17
C ASP A 42 -7.23 -13.00 -1.93
N VAL A 43 -6.10 -12.53 -1.40
CA VAL A 43 -5.33 -11.41 -1.98
C VAL A 43 -3.86 -11.76 -2.13
N ARG A 44 -3.34 -11.67 -3.37
CA ARG A 44 -1.91 -11.75 -3.67
C ARG A 44 -1.33 -10.36 -3.91
N VAL A 45 -0.39 -9.95 -3.06
CA VAL A 45 0.33 -8.67 -3.20
C VAL A 45 1.73 -8.90 -3.76
N ILE A 46 2.07 -8.20 -4.84
CA ILE A 46 3.41 -8.20 -5.44
C ILE A 46 3.93 -6.75 -5.35
N ILE A 47 5.10 -6.58 -4.75
CA ILE A 47 5.75 -5.28 -4.53
C ILE A 47 7.04 -5.27 -5.31
N HIS A 48 7.37 -4.16 -5.95
CA HIS A 48 8.64 -3.94 -6.62
C HIS A 48 9.24 -2.60 -6.19
N GLY A 49 10.57 -2.55 -6.10
CA GLY A 49 11.29 -1.33 -5.73
C GLY A 49 11.55 -1.20 -4.23
N GLU A 50 11.43 0.02 -3.70
CA GLU A 50 11.76 0.29 -2.29
C GLU A 50 10.85 -0.49 -1.34
N GLY A 51 11.47 -1.32 -0.50
CA GLY A 51 10.77 -2.15 0.47
C GLY A 51 10.25 -3.49 -0.06
N GLU A 52 10.57 -3.90 -1.30
CA GLU A 52 10.15 -5.19 -1.89
C GLU A 52 10.44 -6.42 -1.01
N ASP A 53 11.56 -6.39 -0.29
CA ASP A 53 12.01 -7.47 0.60
C ASP A 53 11.59 -7.28 2.07
N THR A 54 11.10 -6.09 2.45
CA THR A 54 10.87 -5.74 3.85
C THR A 54 9.42 -5.38 4.18
N LEU A 55 8.64 -4.97 3.19
CA LEU A 55 7.24 -4.60 3.37
C LEU A 55 6.38 -5.86 3.49
N PRO A 56 5.45 -5.89 4.46
CA PRO A 56 4.50 -7.00 4.56
C PRO A 56 3.65 -7.11 3.28
N LYS A 57 3.29 -8.34 2.93
CA LYS A 57 2.43 -8.67 1.77
C LYS A 57 1.09 -9.26 2.23
N ASP A 58 0.79 -9.08 3.50
CA ASP A 58 -0.42 -9.53 4.19
C ASP A 58 -1.30 -8.32 4.58
N GLU A 59 -2.38 -8.59 5.30
CA GLU A 59 -3.36 -7.62 5.77
C GLU A 59 -2.81 -6.50 6.66
N THR A 60 -1.57 -6.62 7.16
CA THR A 60 -0.94 -5.56 7.98
C THR A 60 -0.38 -4.41 7.15
N HIS A 61 -0.25 -4.60 5.83
CA HIS A 61 0.19 -3.53 4.93
C HIS A 61 -1.01 -2.72 4.45
N LEU A 62 -1.25 -1.60 5.13
CA LEU A 62 -2.31 -0.66 4.76
C LEU A 62 -1.88 0.13 3.51
N VAL A 63 -2.26 -0.36 2.34
CA VAL A 63 -2.16 0.42 1.10
C VAL A 63 -3.31 1.43 1.10
N VAL A 64 -3.06 2.65 1.58
CA VAL A 64 -4.06 3.76 1.60
C VAL A 64 -3.49 5.00 0.96
#